data_AF-M1XT66-F1
#
_entry.id   AF-M1XT66-F1
#
_cell.length_a   1.000
_cell.length_b   1.000
_cell.length_c   1.000
_cell.angle_alpha   90.00
_cell.angle_beta   90.00
_cell.angle_gamma   90.00
#
_symmetry.space_group_name_H-M   'P 1'
#
loop_
_entity.id
_entity.type
_entity.pdbx_description
1 polymer ?
#
loop_
_entity_poly.entity_id
_entity_poly.type
_entity_poly.pdbx_seq_one_letter_code
_entity_poly.pdbx_strand_id
1 'polypeptide(L)'
;MSRDDDSCSNGSCGCGDNDNTEDESFHPMGADHESEMREMLDETEYDTDLGMDMAEDAMKLIQGELSEAEFHEKYNEAVVEEFDVDDRPTVDAFEEMQATESDDEHDGIFQRLTGEEGLVEQLKNVDADTSQSRRDTMKKMGAGAAALGLGGVASAQSSSDPKDDEFGAEPVGDTSASGTQLGMVIDLNRCDGCLECVTGCIQENQTSTGANWMYVLTYEDEKSDQENFLVRPCQHCTNAPCEKVCPVRARHTRDKDGIVLTNYEICIGCRYCQVACPYGVNYFQWGEPDVPYEDLPGSENDYEELKGMPDEERHQQLVDSNDHIHDDRGQWADMRPPQGVMGKCTYCPSRQDGHQGEEKQGTVACMEACDAAGMSAIHFGDINDPESRPRQYLRQRAEQEFERDTELDNGEQWGDTVTPWAKLSAFKLLEDLGTQPNVTYLGNEPGPEAEQVDGPVTYEQIGVEDNRKEHLDQFTFGAGDD
;
A
#
# COMPACT_ATOMS: atom_id res chain seq x y z
N MET A 1 -48.89 47.86 20.50
CA MET A 1 -49.20 46.78 19.55
C MET A 1 -48.02 45.81 19.70
N SER A 2 -48.03 44.94 20.71
CA SER A 2 -48.54 43.55 20.68
C SER A 2 -47.76 42.73 19.64
N ARG A 3 -46.75 41.95 20.03
CA ARG A 3 -46.77 40.52 20.48
C ARG A 3 -47.18 39.51 19.38
N ASP A 4 -46.55 38.32 19.50
CA ASP A 4 -46.82 37.00 18.87
C ASP A 4 -45.71 36.63 17.85
N ASP A 5 -44.73 35.76 18.12
CA ASP A 5 -44.70 34.33 18.53
C ASP A 5 -45.48 33.37 17.60
N ASP A 6 -44.90 32.18 17.41
CA ASP A 6 -45.35 30.97 16.68
C ASP A 6 -45.13 30.96 15.15
N SER A 7 -44.62 29.90 14.49
CA SER A 7 -44.33 28.52 14.86
C SER A 7 -43.55 27.85 13.72
N CYS A 8 -42.57 27.00 14.05
CA CYS A 8 -42.10 25.95 13.13
C CYS A 8 -43.25 24.96 12.90
N SER A 9 -43.59 24.69 11.64
CA SER A 9 -44.42 23.54 11.29
C SER A 9 -43.94 22.93 9.97
N ASN A 10 -43.72 21.61 10.04
CA ASN A 10 -43.31 20.70 8.98
C ASN A 10 -44.10 20.88 7.67
N GLY A 11 -43.39 20.77 6.55
CA GLY A 11 -43.95 20.27 5.30
C GLY A 11 -43.39 20.94 4.06
N SER A 12 -42.61 20.18 3.29
CA SER A 12 -42.23 20.43 1.89
C SER A 12 -41.07 21.41 1.65
N CYS A 13 -39.86 21.05 2.07
CA CYS A 13 -38.70 21.40 1.24
C CYS A 13 -38.68 20.40 0.10
N GLY A 14 -39.15 20.83 -1.07
CA GLY A 14 -39.02 20.07 -2.29
C GLY A 14 -37.55 19.88 -2.59
N CYS A 15 -37.19 18.64 -2.87
CA CYS A 15 -35.95 18.29 -3.54
C CYS A 15 -35.87 19.16 -4.79
N GLY A 16 -34.93 20.12 -4.80
CA GLY A 16 -34.46 20.68 -6.05
C GLY A 16 -33.63 19.59 -6.68
N ASP A 17 -34.19 18.96 -7.70
CA ASP A 17 -33.45 18.13 -8.65
C ASP A 17 -32.31 18.99 -9.21
N ASN A 18 -31.12 18.84 -8.65
CA ASN A 18 -29.89 19.29 -9.28
C ASN A 18 -29.35 18.07 -10.05
N ASP A 19 -30.03 17.80 -11.16
CA ASP A 19 -29.61 16.82 -12.16
C ASP A 19 -28.44 17.45 -12.93
N ASN A 20 -27.25 17.38 -12.33
CA ASN A 20 -25.97 17.70 -12.94
C ASN A 20 -24.98 16.58 -12.62
N THR A 21 -25.32 15.37 -13.05
CA THR A 21 -24.47 14.17 -13.03
C THR A 21 -23.56 14.16 -14.26
N GLU A 22 -22.82 15.24 -14.48
CA GLU A 22 -21.67 15.24 -15.38
C GLU A 22 -20.43 14.90 -14.52
N ASP A 23 -19.99 13.64 -14.65
CA ASP A 23 -18.66 13.09 -14.35
C ASP A 23 -18.11 13.17 -12.90
N GLU A 24 -18.68 12.40 -11.97
CA GLU A 24 -17.94 11.99 -10.77
C GLU A 24 -16.98 10.85 -11.15
N SER A 25 -15.71 11.19 -11.42
CA SER A 25 -14.62 10.22 -11.60
C SER A 25 -14.45 9.37 -10.33
N PHE A 26 -14.32 8.05 -10.48
CA PHE A 26 -14.05 7.19 -9.32
C PHE A 26 -12.60 7.33 -8.84
N HIS A 27 -11.68 7.67 -9.75
CA HIS A 27 -10.27 7.78 -9.41
C HIS A 27 -10.02 9.11 -8.69
N PRO A 28 -9.27 9.11 -7.57
CA PRO A 28 -8.98 10.33 -6.81
C PRO A 28 -8.04 11.29 -7.57
N MET A 29 -7.69 11.06 -8.83
CA MET A 29 -6.95 12.04 -9.63
C MET A 29 -7.84 12.75 -10.65
N GLY A 30 -9.15 12.44 -10.67
CA GLY A 30 -10.13 13.07 -11.54
C GLY A 30 -10.33 12.39 -12.89
N ALA A 31 -11.30 12.91 -13.63
CA ALA A 31 -11.78 12.33 -14.89
C ALA A 31 -10.76 12.40 -16.03
N ASP A 32 -9.88 13.39 -16.04
CA ASP A 32 -8.80 13.51 -17.02
C ASP A 32 -7.82 12.34 -16.85
N HIS A 33 -7.42 12.04 -15.60
CA HIS A 33 -6.60 10.87 -15.28
C HIS A 33 -7.29 9.54 -15.61
N GLU A 34 -8.59 9.43 -15.36
CA GLU A 34 -9.37 8.25 -15.72
C GLU A 34 -9.38 8.03 -17.24
N SER A 35 -9.54 9.10 -18.02
CA SER A 35 -9.51 9.08 -19.48
C SER A 35 -8.15 8.64 -20.02
N GLU A 36 -7.06 9.13 -19.42
CA GLU A 36 -5.69 8.71 -19.76
C GLU A 36 -5.44 7.23 -19.42
N MET A 37 -5.91 6.75 -18.25
CA MET A 37 -5.80 5.35 -17.87
C MET A 37 -6.56 4.44 -18.84
N ARG A 38 -7.72 4.89 -19.35
CA ARG A 38 -8.45 4.19 -20.40
C ARG A 38 -7.68 4.15 -21.73
N GLU A 39 -7.18 5.30 -22.22
CA GLU A 39 -6.36 5.34 -23.44
C GLU A 39 -5.12 4.45 -23.31
N MET A 40 -4.51 4.45 -22.13
CA MET A 40 -3.38 3.62 -21.79
C MET A 40 -3.70 2.11 -21.83
N LEU A 41 -4.87 1.69 -21.34
CA LEU A 41 -5.31 0.30 -21.43
C LEU A 41 -5.65 -0.09 -22.89
N ASP A 42 -6.19 0.83 -23.69
CA ASP A 42 -6.49 0.61 -25.12
C ASP A 42 -5.23 0.32 -25.96
N GLU A 43 -4.04 0.73 -25.48
CA GLU A 43 -2.76 0.39 -26.09
C GLU A 43 -2.30 -1.05 -25.81
N THR A 44 -2.94 -1.74 -24.85
CA THR A 44 -2.65 -3.13 -24.52
C THR A 44 -3.49 -4.11 -25.33
N GLU A 45 -3.17 -5.39 -25.23
CA GLU A 45 -3.99 -6.44 -25.84
C GLU A 45 -5.20 -6.85 -24.99
N TYR A 46 -5.36 -6.25 -23.80
CA TYR A 46 -6.34 -6.67 -22.80
C TYR A 46 -7.61 -5.81 -22.81
N ASP A 47 -8.71 -6.38 -22.31
CA ASP A 47 -9.99 -5.67 -22.22
C ASP A 47 -9.90 -4.44 -21.29
N THR A 48 -10.15 -3.28 -21.87
CA THR A 48 -10.07 -1.99 -21.17
C THR A 48 -11.25 -1.76 -20.24
N ASP A 49 -12.47 -2.12 -20.67
CA ASP A 49 -13.67 -1.93 -19.86
C ASP A 49 -13.62 -2.79 -18.59
N LEU A 50 -13.17 -4.04 -18.73
CA LEU A 50 -12.94 -4.93 -17.59
C LEU A 50 -11.92 -4.33 -16.60
N GLY A 51 -10.83 -3.76 -17.10
CA GLY A 51 -9.81 -3.12 -16.27
C GLY A 51 -10.32 -1.91 -15.49
N MET A 52 -11.11 -1.06 -16.15
CA MET A 52 -11.72 0.13 -15.54
C MET A 52 -12.78 -0.28 -14.50
N ASP A 53 -13.69 -1.19 -14.87
CA ASP A 53 -14.75 -1.67 -13.97
C ASP A 53 -14.16 -2.33 -12.72
N MET A 54 -13.12 -3.14 -12.86
CA MET A 54 -12.44 -3.78 -11.73
C MET A 54 -11.73 -2.76 -10.83
N ALA A 55 -11.17 -1.69 -11.39
CA ALA A 55 -10.53 -0.63 -10.62
C ALA A 55 -11.55 0.18 -9.80
N GLU A 56 -12.70 0.52 -10.40
CA GLU A 56 -13.79 1.20 -9.71
C GLU A 56 -14.31 0.37 -8.53
N ASP A 57 -14.63 -0.90 -8.78
CA ASP A 57 -15.14 -1.78 -7.73
C ASP A 57 -14.07 -2.17 -6.70
N ALA A 58 -12.78 -2.12 -7.06
CA ALA A 58 -11.71 -2.27 -6.09
C ALA A 58 -11.70 -1.09 -5.09
N MET A 59 -12.06 0.13 -5.51
CA MET A 59 -12.24 1.26 -4.59
C MET A 59 -13.41 1.02 -3.63
N LYS A 60 -14.54 0.52 -4.14
CA LYS A 60 -15.70 0.14 -3.31
C LYS A 60 -15.36 -0.98 -2.33
N LEU A 61 -14.53 -1.94 -2.75
CA LEU A 61 -14.05 -3.03 -1.91
C LEU A 61 -13.22 -2.50 -0.74
N ILE A 62 -12.25 -1.62 -0.99
CA ILE A 62 -11.40 -1.09 0.08
C ILE A 62 -12.16 -0.16 1.05
N GLN A 63 -13.24 0.48 0.58
CA GLN A 63 -14.16 1.27 1.40
C GLN A 63 -15.16 0.41 2.19
N GLY A 64 -15.19 -0.91 1.94
CA GLY A 64 -16.09 -1.85 2.61
C GLY A 64 -17.53 -1.86 2.07
N GLU A 65 -17.77 -1.27 0.90
CA GLU A 65 -19.06 -1.29 0.20
C GLU A 65 -19.30 -2.61 -0.55
N LEU A 66 -18.22 -3.31 -0.89
CA LEU A 66 -18.21 -4.60 -1.58
C LEU A 66 -17.30 -5.58 -0.83
N SER A 67 -17.72 -6.83 -0.65
CA SER A 67 -16.84 -7.85 -0.07
C SER A 67 -15.90 -8.47 -1.11
N GLU A 68 -14.76 -9.02 -0.68
CA GLU A 68 -13.83 -9.70 -1.59
C GLU A 68 -14.47 -10.90 -2.31
N ALA A 69 -15.38 -11.60 -1.63
CA ALA A 69 -16.13 -12.71 -2.21
C ALA A 69 -17.07 -12.25 -3.34
N GLU A 70 -17.81 -11.15 -3.12
CA GLU A 70 -18.68 -10.57 -4.14
C GLU A 70 -17.88 -10.01 -5.32
N PHE A 71 -16.73 -9.38 -5.06
CA PHE A 71 -15.83 -8.90 -6.09
C PHE A 71 -15.29 -10.05 -6.94
N HIS A 72 -14.81 -11.13 -6.32
CA HIS A 72 -14.38 -12.32 -7.04
C HIS A 72 -15.54 -12.91 -7.86
N GLU A 73 -16.71 -13.14 -7.28
CA GLU A 73 -17.87 -13.70 -7.97
C GLU A 73 -18.28 -12.84 -9.18
N LYS A 74 -18.25 -11.51 -9.04
CA LYS A 74 -18.61 -10.58 -10.12
C LYS A 74 -17.69 -10.69 -11.33
N TYR A 75 -16.38 -10.80 -11.12
CA TYR A 75 -15.38 -10.68 -12.18
C TYR A 75 -14.75 -12.01 -12.60
N ASN A 76 -14.96 -13.12 -11.88
CA ASN A 76 -14.27 -14.38 -12.15
C ASN A 76 -14.48 -14.91 -13.58
N GLU A 77 -15.73 -14.92 -14.06
CA GLU A 77 -16.03 -15.41 -15.42
C GLU A 77 -15.32 -14.58 -16.49
N ALA A 78 -15.37 -13.24 -16.38
CA ALA A 78 -14.72 -12.34 -17.33
C ALA A 78 -13.19 -12.44 -17.27
N VAL A 79 -12.61 -12.55 -16.08
CA VAL A 79 -11.16 -12.70 -15.89
C VAL A 79 -10.68 -14.04 -16.46
N VAL A 80 -11.40 -15.14 -16.24
CA VAL A 80 -11.04 -16.43 -16.83
C VAL A 80 -11.21 -16.43 -18.35
N GLU A 81 -12.22 -15.74 -18.89
CA GLU A 81 -12.40 -15.59 -20.34
C GLU A 81 -11.26 -14.81 -20.99
N GLU A 82 -10.77 -13.76 -20.32
CA GLU A 82 -9.72 -12.87 -20.83
C GLU A 82 -8.32 -13.46 -20.66
N PHE A 83 -8.00 -13.98 -19.47
CA PHE A 83 -6.63 -14.33 -19.07
C PHE A 83 -6.36 -15.84 -19.01
N ASP A 84 -7.35 -16.69 -19.29
CA ASP A 84 -7.33 -18.17 -19.11
C ASP A 84 -7.09 -18.63 -17.65
N VAL A 85 -6.89 -17.70 -16.70
CA VAL A 85 -6.62 -17.96 -15.29
C VAL A 85 -7.23 -16.86 -14.42
N ASP A 86 -7.69 -17.25 -13.24
CA ASP A 86 -8.01 -16.35 -12.16
C ASP A 86 -7.46 -16.94 -10.86
N ASP A 87 -6.27 -16.48 -10.48
CA ASP A 87 -5.60 -16.95 -9.27
C ASP A 87 -6.09 -16.22 -8.03
N ARG A 88 -6.99 -15.23 -8.16
CA ARG A 88 -7.56 -14.51 -7.00
C ARG A 88 -8.28 -15.50 -6.07
N PRO A 89 -8.30 -15.25 -4.74
CA PRO A 89 -8.85 -16.23 -3.81
C PRO A 89 -10.34 -16.41 -4.09
N THR A 90 -10.80 -17.66 -4.06
CA THR A 90 -12.22 -17.97 -4.29
C THR A 90 -13.05 -17.64 -3.05
N VAL A 91 -14.37 -17.54 -3.23
CA VAL A 91 -15.32 -17.39 -2.12
C VAL A 91 -15.11 -18.45 -1.04
N ASP A 92 -14.91 -19.72 -1.42
CA ASP A 92 -14.64 -20.80 -0.47
C ASP A 92 -13.34 -20.57 0.31
N ALA A 93 -12.28 -20.08 -0.35
CA ALA A 93 -11.02 -19.72 0.32
C ALA A 93 -11.22 -18.54 1.30
N PHE A 94 -12.05 -17.56 0.96
CA PHE A 94 -12.38 -16.44 1.85
C PHE A 94 -13.21 -16.87 3.06
N GLU A 95 -14.19 -17.76 2.88
CA GLU A 95 -14.98 -18.32 3.98
C GLU A 95 -14.09 -19.16 4.94
N GLU A 96 -13.11 -19.89 4.41
CA GLU A 96 -12.11 -20.60 5.21
C GLU A 96 -11.15 -19.65 5.94
N MET A 97 -10.72 -18.56 5.31
CA MET A 97 -9.90 -17.52 5.96
C MET A 97 -10.65 -16.84 7.12
N GLN A 98 -11.90 -16.44 6.93
CA GLN A 98 -12.71 -15.84 8.00
C GLN A 98 -13.02 -16.83 9.15
N ALA A 99 -13.11 -18.12 8.85
CA ALA A 99 -13.31 -19.15 9.87
C ALA A 99 -12.05 -19.38 10.71
N THR A 100 -10.85 -19.25 10.12
CA THR A 100 -9.56 -19.52 10.77
C THR A 100 -9.02 -18.34 11.57
N GLU A 101 -9.38 -17.09 11.24
CA GLU A 101 -9.08 -15.91 12.07
C GLU A 101 -9.76 -15.94 13.46
N SER A 102 -10.70 -16.85 13.69
CA SER A 102 -11.41 -16.99 14.98
C SER A 102 -10.75 -17.94 15.99
N ASP A 103 -9.70 -18.66 15.60
CA ASP A 103 -8.96 -19.58 16.47
C ASP A 103 -7.51 -19.06 16.67
N ASP A 104 -7.14 -18.78 17.93
CA ASP A 104 -5.90 -18.13 18.43
C ASP A 104 -4.54 -18.84 18.10
N GLU A 105 -4.32 -19.38 16.91
CA GLU A 105 -3.01 -19.92 16.48
C GLU A 105 -2.55 -19.33 15.14
N HIS A 106 -1.93 -18.15 15.25
CA HIS A 106 -1.24 -17.41 14.19
C HIS A 106 0.03 -18.12 13.70
N ASP A 107 -0.16 -19.12 12.85
CA ASP A 107 0.88 -19.63 11.94
C ASP A 107 0.34 -19.49 10.51
N GLY A 108 1.09 -18.76 9.68
CA GLY A 108 0.66 -18.21 8.38
C GLY A 108 -0.01 -19.20 7.44
N ILE A 109 -1.13 -18.76 6.86
CA ILE A 109 -2.01 -19.52 5.98
C ILE A 109 -1.29 -19.91 4.66
N PHE A 110 -0.38 -19.07 4.16
CA PHE A 110 0.35 -19.35 2.90
C PHE A 110 1.34 -20.52 3.04
N GLN A 111 2.09 -20.61 4.15
CA GLN A 111 3.00 -21.74 4.38
C GLN A 111 2.26 -23.08 4.53
N ARG A 112 1.00 -23.07 5.00
CA ARG A 112 0.13 -24.26 5.08
C ARG A 112 -0.49 -24.66 3.74
N LEU A 113 -0.65 -23.72 2.80
CA LEU A 113 -1.21 -23.99 1.47
C LEU A 113 -0.14 -24.37 0.44
N THR A 114 1.06 -23.78 0.50
CA THR A 114 2.09 -23.91 -0.55
C THR A 114 3.45 -24.43 -0.08
N GLY A 115 3.66 -24.66 1.23
CA GLY A 115 4.90 -25.24 1.75
C GLY A 115 5.05 -26.74 1.44
N GLU A 116 6.24 -27.30 1.68
CA GLU A 116 6.59 -28.71 1.39
C GLU A 116 5.68 -29.76 2.10
N GLU A 117 4.85 -29.35 3.06
CA GLU A 117 3.83 -30.19 3.72
C GLU A 117 2.38 -29.71 3.50
N GLY A 118 2.14 -28.85 2.52
CA GLY A 118 0.85 -28.19 2.28
C GLY A 118 -0.26 -29.07 1.68
N LEU A 119 -1.50 -28.61 1.85
CA LEU A 119 -2.75 -29.32 1.49
C LEU A 119 -2.79 -29.78 0.01
N VAL A 120 -2.11 -29.05 -0.87
CA VAL A 120 -2.01 -29.34 -2.31
C VAL A 120 -1.23 -30.65 -2.59
N GLU A 121 -0.23 -30.99 -1.76
CA GLU A 121 0.55 -32.22 -1.92
C GLU A 121 -0.19 -33.45 -1.33
N GLN A 122 -1.00 -33.24 -0.28
CA GLN A 122 -1.85 -34.30 0.29
C GLN A 122 -2.97 -34.75 -0.67
N LEU A 123 -3.40 -33.86 -1.57
CA LEU A 123 -4.39 -34.17 -2.61
C LEU A 123 -3.83 -35.00 -3.77
N LYS A 124 -2.50 -35.08 -3.95
CA LYS A 124 -1.87 -35.92 -4.99
C LYS A 124 -1.81 -37.41 -4.63
N ASN A 125 -1.95 -37.76 -3.34
CA ASN A 125 -1.85 -39.15 -2.85
C ASN A 125 -3.21 -39.85 -2.65
N VAL A 126 -4.32 -39.24 -3.07
CA VAL A 126 -5.63 -39.90 -3.02
C VAL A 126 -5.89 -40.62 -4.34
N ASP A 127 -5.37 -41.84 -4.42
CA ASP A 127 -5.70 -42.78 -5.49
C ASP A 127 -7.22 -43.04 -5.54
N ALA A 128 -7.74 -42.92 -6.75
CA ALA A 128 -9.12 -43.21 -7.10
C ALA A 128 -9.41 -44.71 -6.98
N ASP A 129 -10.13 -45.14 -5.93
CA ASP A 129 -11.01 -46.30 -6.06
C ASP A 129 -12.25 -46.27 -5.14
N THR A 130 -13.40 -46.46 -5.77
CA THR A 130 -14.67 -46.97 -5.23
C THR A 130 -15.51 -46.12 -4.25
N SER A 131 -16.53 -45.51 -4.84
CA SER A 131 -17.89 -45.20 -4.36
C SER A 131 -18.24 -45.41 -2.88
N GLN A 132 -18.45 -44.31 -2.16
CA GLN A 132 -19.57 -44.15 -1.22
C GLN A 132 -19.89 -42.66 -1.03
N SER A 133 -21.18 -42.30 -1.11
CA SER A 133 -21.63 -40.92 -1.32
C SER A 133 -21.38 -40.00 -0.11
N ARG A 134 -20.99 -38.76 -0.41
CA ARG A 134 -20.84 -37.55 0.46
C ARG A 134 -22.01 -37.26 1.43
N ARG A 135 -23.10 -38.04 1.39
CA ARG A 135 -24.32 -37.81 2.18
C ARG A 135 -24.33 -38.48 3.56
N ASP A 136 -23.41 -39.41 3.84
CA ASP A 136 -23.29 -40.06 5.16
C ASP A 136 -22.26 -39.41 6.09
N THR A 137 -21.28 -38.67 5.56
CA THR A 137 -20.30 -37.91 6.36
C THR A 137 -20.96 -36.69 7.03
N MET A 138 -21.86 -36.00 6.33
CA MET A 138 -22.66 -34.89 6.86
C MET A 138 -23.61 -35.27 8.01
N LYS A 139 -23.93 -36.56 8.19
CA LYS A 139 -24.77 -37.03 9.31
C LYS A 139 -24.01 -37.25 10.62
N LYS A 140 -22.68 -37.27 10.60
CA LYS A 140 -21.86 -37.51 11.79
C LYS A 140 -21.27 -36.25 12.43
N MET A 141 -21.28 -35.11 11.74
CA MET A 141 -20.90 -33.81 12.32
C MET A 141 -22.10 -33.02 12.87
N GLY A 142 -23.34 -33.39 12.52
CA GLY A 142 -24.57 -32.74 12.98
C GLY A 142 -25.02 -33.03 14.42
N ALA A 143 -24.11 -33.43 15.32
CA ALA A 143 -24.42 -33.72 16.72
C ALA A 143 -23.39 -33.10 17.67
N GLY A 144 -23.20 -31.78 17.55
CA GLY A 144 -22.30 -31.02 18.43
C GLY A 144 -22.61 -29.54 18.61
N ALA A 145 -23.65 -28.99 17.95
CA ALA A 145 -24.01 -27.58 18.05
C ALA A 145 -25.39 -27.40 18.70
N ALA A 146 -25.43 -27.41 20.04
CA ALA A 146 -26.62 -27.04 20.79
C ALA A 146 -26.29 -26.57 22.22
N ALA A 147 -25.58 -25.44 22.31
CA ALA A 147 -25.51 -24.49 23.44
C ALA A 147 -24.36 -23.54 23.08
N LEU A 148 -24.56 -22.27 22.72
CA LEU A 148 -25.09 -21.21 23.57
C LEU A 148 -25.74 -20.13 22.68
N GLY A 149 -26.94 -19.71 23.06
CA GLY A 149 -27.65 -18.63 22.38
C GLY A 149 -27.37 -17.26 22.99
N LEU A 150 -27.59 -16.25 22.13
CA LEU A 150 -28.04 -14.89 22.41
C LEU A 150 -27.17 -14.00 23.32
N GLY A 151 -26.51 -13.02 22.70
CA GLY A 151 -26.07 -11.81 23.40
C GLY A 151 -25.31 -10.82 22.53
N GLY A 152 -26.00 -9.76 22.09
CA GLY A 152 -25.43 -8.41 21.94
C GLY A 152 -24.42 -8.17 20.82
N VAL A 153 -24.84 -7.42 19.81
CA VAL A 153 -23.95 -6.59 18.98
C VAL A 153 -23.25 -5.62 19.95
N ALA A 154 -21.96 -5.82 20.17
CA ALA A 154 -21.11 -4.88 20.88
C ALA A 154 -20.07 -4.38 19.88
N SER A 155 -20.24 -3.13 19.46
CA SER A 155 -19.19 -2.33 18.85
C SER A 155 -17.94 -2.48 19.71
N ALA A 156 -16.88 -3.07 19.15
CA ALA A 156 -15.60 -3.17 19.82
C ALA A 156 -14.97 -1.77 19.90
N GLN A 157 -15.33 -1.01 20.93
CA GLN A 157 -14.43 -0.01 21.47
C GLN A 157 -13.35 -0.81 22.21
N SER A 158 -12.20 -0.97 21.57
CA SER A 158 -11.01 -1.52 22.20
C SER A 158 -10.65 -0.62 23.38
N SER A 159 -10.72 -1.18 24.59
CA SER A 159 -10.30 -0.54 25.82
C SER A 159 -8.82 -0.86 26.05
N SER A 160 -7.94 0.12 25.84
CA SER A 160 -6.54 0.05 26.24
C SER A 160 -6.40 -0.06 27.76
N ASP A 161 -5.34 -0.74 28.21
CA ASP A 161 -4.88 -0.79 29.60
C ASP A 161 -4.38 0.62 29.99
N PRO A 162 -4.96 1.31 30.99
CA PRO A 162 -4.78 2.76 31.17
C PRO A 162 -3.48 3.12 31.90
N LYS A 163 -2.35 2.55 31.50
CA LYS A 163 -1.04 2.78 32.14
C LYS A 163 0.03 3.39 31.25
N ASP A 164 -0.23 3.56 29.95
CA ASP A 164 0.72 4.21 29.02
C ASP A 164 0.17 5.54 28.46
N ASP A 165 -0.94 6.05 29.02
CA ASP A 165 -1.73 7.17 28.51
C ASP A 165 -1.16 8.58 28.85
N GLU A 166 0.16 8.73 29.02
CA GLU A 166 0.76 10.06 29.25
C GLU A 166 0.96 10.83 27.92
N PHE A 167 0.87 10.15 26.76
CA PHE A 167 1.23 10.72 25.46
C PHE A 167 0.13 10.76 24.38
N GLY A 168 -1.07 10.19 24.59
CA GLY A 168 -2.19 10.23 23.62
C GLY A 168 -2.05 9.25 22.45
N ALA A 169 -2.90 9.37 21.41
CA ALA A 169 -2.91 8.42 20.29
C ALA A 169 -1.77 8.69 19.29
N GLU A 170 -0.95 7.67 19.03
CA GLU A 170 0.19 7.77 18.12
C GLU A 170 -0.25 7.77 16.65
N PRO A 171 0.35 8.59 15.75
CA PRO A 171 -0.02 8.67 14.34
C PRO A 171 0.23 7.37 13.55
N VAL A 172 1.14 6.56 14.07
CA VAL A 172 1.32 5.17 13.65
C VAL A 172 0.64 4.37 14.74
N GLY A 173 -0.61 3.98 14.47
CA GLY A 173 -1.43 3.25 15.43
C GLY A 173 -0.67 2.04 15.99
N ASP A 174 -0.90 1.75 17.27
CA ASP A 174 -0.50 0.49 17.87
C ASP A 174 -1.32 -0.61 17.16
N THR A 175 -0.77 -1.16 16.08
CA THR A 175 -1.33 -2.41 15.57
C THR A 175 -0.93 -3.42 16.63
N SER A 176 -1.91 -3.87 17.43
CA SER A 176 -1.75 -4.98 18.36
C SER A 176 -1.44 -6.31 17.63
N ALA A 177 -0.96 -6.24 16.39
CA ALA A 177 -0.57 -7.33 15.54
C ALA A 177 0.83 -7.78 15.95
N SER A 178 0.92 -9.01 16.43
CA SER A 178 2.19 -9.67 16.63
C SER A 178 2.82 -9.99 15.27
N GLY A 179 3.70 -9.12 14.77
CA GLY A 179 4.39 -9.32 13.50
C GLY A 179 5.12 -8.06 13.03
N THR A 180 6.15 -8.23 12.18
CA THR A 180 6.85 -7.11 11.55
C THR A 180 5.92 -6.44 10.55
N GLN A 181 5.82 -5.12 10.55
CA GLN A 181 5.16 -4.36 9.49
C GLN A 181 6.10 -3.25 9.03
N LEU A 182 6.59 -3.33 7.80
CA LEU A 182 7.48 -2.30 7.29
C LEU A 182 6.68 -1.08 6.81
N GLY A 183 7.18 0.10 7.15
CA GLY A 183 6.58 1.36 6.78
C GLY A 183 7.58 2.51 6.79
N MET A 184 7.10 3.68 6.39
CA MET A 184 7.91 4.87 6.21
C MET A 184 7.27 6.07 6.91
N VAL A 185 8.08 6.86 7.60
CA VAL A 185 7.71 8.19 8.09
C VAL A 185 8.50 9.21 7.26
N ILE A 186 7.80 10.16 6.64
CA ILE A 186 8.41 11.20 5.81
C ILE A 186 8.14 12.57 6.43
N ASP A 187 9.17 13.25 6.94
CA ASP A 187 9.08 14.61 7.45
C ASP A 187 9.24 15.63 6.33
N LEU A 188 8.10 16.14 5.85
CA LEU A 188 8.04 17.12 4.76
C LEU A 188 8.68 18.45 5.16
N ASN A 189 8.73 18.79 6.46
CA ASN A 189 9.38 20.01 6.93
C ASN A 189 10.92 19.96 6.81
N ARG A 190 11.48 18.76 6.61
CA ARG A 190 12.92 18.56 6.37
C ARG A 190 13.25 18.37 4.89
N CYS A 191 12.24 18.23 4.04
CA CYS A 191 12.44 18.10 2.60
C CYS A 191 12.73 19.47 1.99
N ASP A 192 13.73 19.54 1.11
CA ASP A 192 14.12 20.74 0.38
C ASP A 192 13.97 20.59 -1.15
N GLY A 193 13.32 19.51 -1.60
CA GLY A 193 13.15 19.23 -3.02
C GLY A 193 14.43 18.85 -3.77
N CYS A 194 15.52 18.45 -3.10
CA CYS A 194 16.80 18.13 -3.75
C CYS A 194 16.81 16.90 -4.69
N LEU A 195 15.76 16.07 -4.66
CA LEU A 195 15.61 14.84 -5.46
C LEU A 195 16.65 13.73 -5.19
N GLU A 196 17.47 13.84 -4.14
CA GLU A 196 18.47 12.80 -3.81
C GLU A 196 17.84 11.45 -3.49
N CYS A 197 16.65 11.44 -2.90
CA CYS A 197 15.88 10.21 -2.67
C CYS A 197 15.49 9.51 -3.99
N VAL A 198 15.14 10.28 -5.03
CA VAL A 198 14.83 9.78 -6.37
C VAL A 198 16.08 9.15 -6.99
N THR A 199 17.19 9.90 -7.00
CA THR A 199 18.47 9.43 -7.52
C THR A 199 18.96 8.17 -6.80
N GLY A 200 18.83 8.11 -5.47
CA GLY A 200 19.16 6.93 -4.69
C GLY A 200 18.31 5.72 -5.06
N CYS A 201 17.01 5.91 -5.28
CA CYS A 201 16.11 4.84 -5.74
C CYS A 201 16.50 4.31 -7.12
N ILE A 202 16.82 5.20 -8.07
CA ILE A 202 17.26 4.84 -9.44
C ILE A 202 18.59 4.07 -9.39
N GLN A 203 19.56 4.54 -8.60
CA GLN A 203 20.88 3.89 -8.50
C GLN A 203 20.79 2.49 -7.89
N GLU A 204 19.96 2.34 -6.85
CA GLU A 204 19.73 1.07 -6.17
C GLU A 204 19.03 0.08 -7.11
N ASN A 205 17.88 0.48 -7.66
CA ASN A 205 16.98 -0.43 -8.38
C ASN A 205 17.25 -0.46 -9.90
N GLN A 206 18.21 0.32 -10.40
CA GLN A 206 18.54 0.47 -11.82
C GLN A 206 17.32 0.70 -12.72
N THR A 207 16.35 1.50 -12.24
CA THR A 207 15.13 1.82 -12.97
C THR A 207 15.46 2.44 -14.32
N SER A 208 14.72 2.03 -15.35
CA SER A 208 14.88 2.56 -16.70
C SER A 208 14.62 4.06 -16.74
N THR A 209 15.11 4.73 -17.76
CA THR A 209 14.86 6.15 -18.01
C THR A 209 13.35 6.42 -18.02
N GLY A 210 12.92 7.41 -17.24
CA GLY A 210 11.50 7.75 -17.09
C GLY A 210 10.70 6.84 -16.15
N ALA A 211 11.30 5.76 -15.63
CA ALA A 211 10.68 4.84 -14.68
C ALA A 211 10.90 5.28 -13.22
N ASN A 212 10.49 6.50 -12.87
CA ASN A 212 10.63 6.96 -11.49
C ASN A 212 9.64 6.20 -10.60
N TRP A 213 10.13 5.63 -9.50
CA TRP A 213 9.32 4.88 -8.53
C TRP A 213 8.90 5.70 -7.31
N MET A 214 9.44 6.90 -7.21
CA MET A 214 9.05 7.91 -6.23
C MET A 214 9.15 9.29 -6.86
N TYR A 215 8.28 10.20 -6.43
CA TYR A 215 8.22 11.56 -6.95
C TYR A 215 8.35 12.55 -5.81
N VAL A 216 8.95 13.70 -6.09
CA VAL A 216 8.94 14.83 -5.16
C VAL A 216 8.20 15.95 -5.86
N LEU A 217 6.98 16.19 -5.39
CA LEU A 217 6.07 17.16 -5.96
C LEU A 217 6.26 18.46 -5.18
N THR A 218 6.58 19.54 -5.88
CA THR A 218 6.62 20.87 -5.26
C THR A 218 5.26 21.51 -5.43
N TYR A 219 4.72 22.09 -4.36
CA TYR A 219 3.40 22.72 -4.40
C TYR A 219 3.35 24.00 -3.57
N GLU A 220 2.50 24.92 -4.00
CA GLU A 220 2.09 26.10 -3.25
C GLU A 220 0.66 25.86 -2.72
N ASP A 221 0.36 26.36 -1.53
CA ASP A 221 -0.96 26.27 -0.92
C ASP A 221 -1.25 27.63 -0.26
N GLU A 222 -2.44 28.20 -0.46
CA GLU A 222 -2.83 29.47 0.16
C GLU A 222 -2.72 29.47 1.70
N LYS A 223 -2.78 28.29 2.32
CA LYS A 223 -2.62 28.09 3.76
C LYS A 223 -1.15 28.17 4.22
N SER A 224 -0.19 28.15 3.31
CA SER A 224 1.24 28.14 3.57
C SER A 224 1.98 29.21 2.76
N ASP A 225 2.62 30.16 3.44
CA ASP A 225 3.54 31.12 2.80
C ASP A 225 4.90 30.50 2.40
N GLN A 226 5.06 29.18 2.53
CA GLN A 226 6.29 28.44 2.23
C GLN A 226 6.07 27.49 1.04
N GLU A 227 7.13 27.33 0.25
CA GLU A 227 7.24 26.27 -0.75
C GLU A 227 7.19 24.91 -0.04
N ASN A 228 6.26 24.06 -0.43
CA ASN A 228 6.08 22.74 0.18
C ASN A 228 6.49 21.64 -0.78
N PHE A 229 6.87 20.50 -0.21
CA PHE A 229 7.28 19.31 -0.96
C PHE A 229 6.46 18.11 -0.49
N LEU A 230 5.99 17.29 -1.42
CA LEU A 230 5.36 16.00 -1.16
C LEU A 230 6.17 14.89 -1.82
N VAL A 231 6.83 14.06 -1.00
CA VAL A 231 7.56 12.88 -1.47
C VAL A 231 6.57 11.71 -1.58
N ARG A 232 6.20 11.30 -2.79
CA ARG A 232 5.16 10.28 -3.05
C ARG A 232 5.77 8.97 -3.59
N PRO A 233 6.22 8.03 -2.72
CA PRO A 233 6.55 6.65 -3.13
C PRO A 233 5.29 5.76 -3.19
N CYS A 234 5.44 4.47 -3.48
CA CYS A 234 4.38 3.51 -3.18
C CYS A 234 4.06 3.51 -1.68
N GLN A 235 2.79 3.47 -1.33
CA GLN A 235 2.35 3.52 0.07
C GLN A 235 2.34 2.14 0.76
N HIS A 236 2.59 1.05 0.01
CA HIS A 236 2.57 -0.34 0.49
C HIS A 236 1.35 -0.64 1.37
N CYS A 237 0.17 -0.29 0.87
CA CYS A 237 -1.12 -0.41 1.53
C CYS A 237 -1.36 -1.79 2.13
N THR A 238 -1.85 -1.84 3.38
CA THR A 238 -2.31 -3.10 3.99
C THR A 238 -3.57 -3.61 3.28
N ASN A 239 -4.45 -2.71 2.87
CA ASN A 239 -5.62 -3.02 2.05
C ASN A 239 -5.38 -2.54 0.61
N ALA A 240 -4.54 -3.28 -0.13
CA ALA A 240 -4.05 -2.85 -1.44
C ALA A 240 -5.05 -3.14 -2.58
N PRO A 241 -5.69 -2.13 -3.20
CA PRO A 241 -6.58 -2.36 -4.35
C PRO A 241 -5.83 -2.95 -5.56
N CYS A 242 -4.55 -2.59 -5.71
CA CYS A 242 -3.69 -3.09 -6.78
C CYS A 242 -3.37 -4.59 -6.69
N GLU A 243 -3.48 -5.21 -5.51
CA GLU A 243 -3.42 -6.67 -5.34
C GLU A 243 -4.74 -7.32 -5.77
N LYS A 244 -5.88 -6.75 -5.36
CA LYS A 244 -7.22 -7.33 -5.61
C LYS A 244 -7.57 -7.45 -7.10
N VAL A 245 -7.06 -6.53 -7.92
CA VAL A 245 -7.31 -6.51 -9.37
C VAL A 245 -6.34 -7.36 -10.20
N CYS A 246 -5.35 -8.01 -9.59
CA CYS A 246 -4.33 -8.75 -10.34
C CYS A 246 -4.82 -10.19 -10.64
N PRO A 247 -5.09 -10.54 -11.92
CA PRO A 247 -5.70 -11.83 -12.26
C PRO A 247 -4.75 -13.02 -12.02
N VAL A 248 -3.44 -12.81 -12.18
CA VAL A 248 -2.38 -13.82 -12.02
C VAL A 248 -1.66 -13.74 -10.67
N ARG A 249 -2.17 -12.91 -9.74
CA ARG A 249 -1.55 -12.66 -8.42
C ARG A 249 -0.05 -12.32 -8.44
N ALA A 250 0.43 -11.69 -9.53
CA ALA A 250 1.77 -11.13 -9.58
C ALA A 250 1.96 -10.08 -8.46
N ARG A 251 0.97 -9.20 -8.30
CA ARG A 251 0.84 -8.29 -7.14
C ARG A 251 0.38 -9.08 -5.93
N HIS A 252 1.13 -9.01 -4.85
CA HIS A 252 0.79 -9.67 -3.59
C HIS A 252 1.45 -8.97 -2.41
N THR A 253 0.85 -9.07 -1.24
CA THR A 253 1.44 -8.65 0.03
C THR A 253 2.29 -9.78 0.62
N ARG A 254 3.49 -9.46 1.10
CA ARG A 254 4.40 -10.41 1.73
C ARG A 254 4.05 -10.56 3.21
N ASP A 255 3.68 -11.78 3.64
CA ASP A 255 3.14 -12.05 4.98
C ASP A 255 4.07 -11.66 6.14
N LYS A 256 5.39 -11.86 5.98
CA LYS A 256 6.35 -11.69 7.07
C LYS A 256 6.59 -10.23 7.49
N ASP A 257 6.32 -9.27 6.60
CA ASP A 257 6.70 -7.86 6.78
C ASP A 257 5.78 -6.83 6.10
N GLY A 258 4.70 -7.28 5.46
CA GLY A 258 3.66 -6.43 4.89
C GLY A 258 4.08 -5.67 3.61
N ILE A 259 5.19 -6.03 2.97
CA ILE A 259 5.61 -5.39 1.72
C ILE A 259 4.72 -5.86 0.57
N VAL A 260 4.02 -4.93 -0.09
CA VAL A 260 3.38 -5.20 -1.39
C VAL A 260 4.43 -5.34 -2.48
N LEU A 261 4.57 -6.51 -3.09
CA LEU A 261 5.57 -6.83 -4.12
C LEU A 261 4.92 -7.11 -5.48
N THR A 262 5.76 -7.28 -6.50
CA THR A 262 5.35 -7.86 -7.78
C THR A 262 6.32 -8.96 -8.13
N ASN A 263 5.80 -10.17 -8.30
CA ASN A 263 6.56 -11.22 -8.94
C ASN A 263 6.62 -10.90 -10.44
N TYR A 264 7.81 -10.55 -10.92
CA TYR A 264 8.01 -10.11 -12.30
C TYR A 264 7.91 -11.23 -13.33
N GLU A 265 7.91 -12.48 -12.89
CA GLU A 265 7.97 -13.65 -13.76
C GLU A 265 6.60 -14.12 -14.20
N ILE A 266 5.61 -13.91 -13.33
CA ILE A 266 4.21 -14.23 -13.61
C ILE A 266 3.41 -12.98 -13.99
N CYS A 267 3.99 -11.79 -13.86
CA CYS A 267 3.34 -10.56 -14.28
C CYS A 267 3.16 -10.55 -15.80
N ILE A 268 1.90 -10.53 -16.23
CA ILE A 268 1.53 -10.49 -17.65
C ILE A 268 1.45 -9.07 -18.21
N GLY A 269 1.62 -8.04 -17.38
CA GLY A 269 1.58 -6.66 -17.87
C GLY A 269 0.19 -6.15 -18.25
N CYS A 270 -0.89 -6.65 -17.64
CA CYS A 270 -2.26 -6.20 -17.95
C CYS A 270 -2.64 -4.81 -17.41
N ARG A 271 -1.80 -4.24 -16.53
CA ARG A 271 -1.91 -2.86 -16.03
C ARG A 271 -3.18 -2.52 -15.24
N TYR A 272 -4.06 -3.47 -14.93
CA TYR A 272 -5.23 -3.20 -14.07
C TYR A 272 -4.81 -2.65 -12.70
N CYS A 273 -3.68 -3.13 -12.17
CA CYS A 273 -3.10 -2.62 -10.93
C CYS A 273 -2.60 -1.16 -11.03
N GLN A 274 -2.33 -0.65 -12.24
CA GLN A 274 -1.96 0.75 -12.49
C GLN A 274 -3.18 1.66 -12.29
N VAL A 275 -4.31 1.29 -12.87
CA VAL A 275 -5.59 2.02 -12.78
C VAL A 275 -6.17 1.95 -11.37
N ALA A 276 -6.10 0.79 -10.71
CA ALA A 276 -6.65 0.62 -9.36
C ALA A 276 -5.86 1.35 -8.25
N CYS A 277 -4.70 1.93 -8.56
CA CYS A 277 -3.85 2.54 -7.54
C CYS A 277 -4.15 4.03 -7.37
N PRO A 278 -4.70 4.46 -6.22
CA PRO A 278 -5.12 5.85 -6.02
C PRO A 278 -3.93 6.84 -5.98
N TYR A 279 -2.70 6.34 -5.88
CA TYR A 279 -1.49 7.15 -5.79
C TYR A 279 -0.77 7.32 -7.12
N GLY A 280 -1.19 6.60 -8.18
CA GLY A 280 -0.57 6.66 -9.51
C GLY A 280 0.93 6.33 -9.48
N VAL A 281 1.36 5.44 -8.59
CA VAL A 281 2.79 5.12 -8.34
C VAL A 281 3.31 3.90 -9.08
N ASN A 282 2.44 3.26 -9.86
CA ASN A 282 2.80 2.11 -10.67
C ASN A 282 3.37 2.58 -12.01
N TYR A 283 4.36 1.84 -12.50
CA TYR A 283 5.02 2.09 -13.77
C TYR A 283 4.98 0.81 -14.61
N PHE A 284 4.74 0.93 -15.90
CA PHE A 284 4.81 -0.18 -16.84
C PHE A 284 6.09 -0.09 -17.66
N GLN A 285 6.88 -1.17 -17.70
CA GLN A 285 8.13 -1.22 -18.46
C GLN A 285 7.86 -1.47 -19.94
N TRP A 286 7.62 -0.38 -20.67
CA TRP A 286 7.29 -0.42 -22.10
C TRP A 286 8.39 -0.97 -23.00
N GLY A 287 9.62 -0.48 -22.81
CA GLY A 287 10.78 -0.84 -23.61
C GLY A 287 11.71 -1.79 -22.89
N GLU A 288 12.71 -2.28 -23.61
CA GLU A 288 13.85 -2.96 -23.01
C GLU A 288 14.50 -2.05 -21.97
N PRO A 289 14.82 -2.57 -20.78
CA PRO A 289 15.51 -1.76 -19.79
C PRO A 289 16.89 -1.27 -20.24
N ASP A 290 17.32 -0.12 -19.73
CA ASP A 290 18.55 0.54 -20.19
C ASP A 290 19.84 -0.24 -19.91
N VAL A 291 19.83 -1.03 -18.83
CA VAL A 291 20.93 -1.94 -18.52
C VAL A 291 20.48 -3.33 -18.98
N PRO A 292 21.30 -4.16 -19.62
CA PRO A 292 20.95 -5.55 -19.90
C PRO A 292 20.81 -6.38 -18.60
N TYR A 293 20.00 -7.44 -18.61
CA TYR A 293 19.85 -8.33 -17.45
C TYR A 293 21.20 -8.93 -17.01
N GLU A 294 22.04 -9.37 -17.97
CA GLU A 294 23.37 -9.96 -17.72
C GLU A 294 24.40 -9.02 -17.08
N ASP A 295 24.11 -7.71 -17.05
CA ASP A 295 24.94 -6.70 -16.41
C ASP A 295 24.44 -6.35 -14.99
N LEU A 296 23.32 -6.93 -14.55
CA LEU A 296 22.77 -6.72 -13.20
C LEU A 296 23.56 -7.52 -12.16
N PRO A 297 23.82 -6.95 -10.96
CA PRO A 297 24.38 -7.70 -9.84
C PRO A 297 23.46 -8.85 -9.42
N GLY A 298 23.99 -10.08 -9.32
CA GLY A 298 23.22 -11.28 -8.97
C GLY A 298 22.53 -11.97 -10.16
N SER A 299 22.62 -11.42 -11.37
CA SER A 299 22.04 -12.02 -12.59
C SER A 299 22.67 -13.34 -13.01
N GLU A 300 23.81 -13.71 -12.43
CA GLU A 300 24.43 -15.00 -12.62
C GLU A 300 23.66 -16.16 -11.99
N ASN A 301 22.73 -15.87 -11.07
CA ASN A 301 21.95 -16.89 -10.39
C ASN A 301 20.84 -17.41 -11.32
N ASP A 302 20.78 -18.73 -11.50
CA ASP A 302 19.68 -19.36 -12.23
C ASP A 302 18.42 -19.39 -11.38
N TYR A 303 17.36 -18.75 -11.86
CA TYR A 303 16.10 -18.63 -11.13
C TYR A 303 15.48 -19.98 -10.76
N GLU A 304 15.37 -20.91 -11.71
CA GLU A 304 14.72 -22.21 -11.46
C GLU A 304 15.54 -23.04 -10.47
N GLU A 305 16.87 -22.89 -10.51
CA GLU A 305 17.77 -23.46 -9.52
C GLU A 305 17.53 -22.84 -8.14
N LEU A 306 17.56 -21.50 -8.02
CA LEU A 306 17.34 -20.79 -6.75
C LEU A 306 16.02 -21.20 -6.11
N LYS A 307 14.92 -21.17 -6.87
CA LYS A 307 13.59 -21.53 -6.37
C LYS A 307 13.49 -22.99 -5.93
N GLY A 308 14.26 -23.87 -6.57
CA GLY A 308 14.33 -25.29 -6.23
C GLY A 308 15.25 -25.62 -5.04
N MET A 309 16.04 -24.66 -4.54
CA MET A 309 16.96 -24.87 -3.41
C MET A 309 16.24 -24.82 -2.05
N PRO A 310 16.75 -25.55 -1.04
CA PRO A 310 16.34 -25.37 0.35
C PRO A 310 16.56 -23.93 0.82
N ASP A 311 15.66 -23.40 1.65
CA ASP A 311 15.66 -22.00 2.07
C ASP A 311 17.00 -21.49 2.63
N GLU A 312 17.67 -22.28 3.48
CA GLU A 312 18.97 -21.91 4.07
C GLU A 312 20.10 -21.84 3.02
N GLU A 313 20.11 -22.76 2.06
CA GLU A 313 21.10 -22.80 0.97
C GLU A 313 20.87 -21.66 -0.02
N ARG A 314 19.61 -21.43 -0.39
CA ARG A 314 19.19 -20.31 -1.24
C ARG A 314 19.61 -18.98 -0.61
N HIS A 315 19.26 -18.76 0.66
CA HIS A 315 19.61 -17.53 1.36
C HIS A 315 21.13 -17.31 1.40
N GLN A 316 21.91 -18.35 1.73
CA GLN A 316 23.37 -18.23 1.73
C GLN A 316 23.92 -17.86 0.36
N GLN A 317 23.38 -18.41 -0.74
CA GLN A 317 23.80 -18.06 -2.09
C GLN A 317 23.45 -16.61 -2.46
N LEU A 318 22.25 -16.15 -2.10
CA LEU A 318 21.82 -14.76 -2.37
C LEU A 318 22.68 -13.76 -1.59
N VAL A 319 23.05 -14.08 -0.36
CA VAL A 319 24.01 -13.30 0.44
C VAL A 319 25.41 -13.32 -0.19
N ASP A 320 25.91 -14.50 -0.57
CA ASP A 320 27.27 -14.65 -1.13
C ASP A 320 27.44 -13.93 -2.47
N SER A 321 26.37 -13.85 -3.27
CA SER A 321 26.32 -13.12 -4.54
C SER A 321 25.97 -11.64 -4.39
N ASN A 322 25.56 -11.20 -3.19
CA ASN A 322 24.99 -9.86 -2.96
C ASN A 322 23.86 -9.57 -3.97
N ASP A 323 22.97 -10.54 -4.12
CA ASP A 323 21.87 -10.52 -5.08
C ASP A 323 20.88 -9.40 -4.74
N HIS A 324 20.50 -8.65 -5.77
CA HIS A 324 19.58 -7.52 -5.66
C HIS A 324 18.39 -7.65 -6.62
N ILE A 325 18.09 -8.87 -7.04
CA ILE A 325 17.06 -9.20 -8.03
C ILE A 325 15.96 -10.01 -7.35
N HIS A 326 16.37 -10.97 -6.52
CA HIS A 326 15.50 -11.96 -5.91
C HIS A 326 15.23 -11.64 -4.44
N ASP A 327 14.00 -11.89 -4.02
CA ASP A 327 13.64 -11.92 -2.61
C ASP A 327 14.05 -13.24 -1.92
N ASP A 328 13.79 -13.35 -0.62
CA ASP A 328 14.09 -14.54 0.18
C ASP A 328 13.42 -15.84 -0.30
N ARG A 329 12.37 -15.75 -1.13
CA ARG A 329 11.69 -16.88 -1.78
C ARG A 329 12.34 -17.26 -3.11
N GLY A 330 13.36 -16.52 -3.54
CA GLY A 330 14.01 -16.68 -4.85
C GLY A 330 13.18 -16.13 -6.00
N GLN A 331 12.17 -15.29 -5.73
CA GLN A 331 11.33 -14.70 -6.77
C GLN A 331 11.93 -13.37 -7.23
N TRP A 332 11.91 -13.12 -8.53
CA TRP A 332 12.31 -11.80 -9.05
C TRP A 332 11.26 -10.76 -8.66
N ALA A 333 11.59 -9.97 -7.64
CA ALA A 333 10.70 -8.99 -7.04
C ALA A 333 11.42 -7.71 -6.57
N ASP A 334 12.73 -7.64 -6.75
CA ASP A 334 13.55 -6.45 -6.53
C ASP A 334 14.15 -5.93 -7.83
N MET A 335 14.71 -4.73 -7.78
CA MET A 335 15.23 -4.03 -8.95
C MET A 335 14.14 -3.75 -9.99
N ARG A 336 14.52 -3.10 -11.07
CA ARG A 336 13.61 -2.79 -12.16
C ARG A 336 13.04 -4.05 -12.86
N PRO A 337 11.77 -4.01 -13.29
CA PRO A 337 11.15 -5.10 -14.03
C PRO A 337 11.74 -5.28 -15.45
N PRO A 338 11.61 -6.48 -16.04
CA PRO A 338 11.84 -6.68 -17.47
C PRO A 338 10.75 -6.00 -18.32
N GLN A 339 10.95 -5.96 -19.64
CA GLN A 339 9.96 -5.42 -20.56
C GLN A 339 8.60 -6.15 -20.42
N GLY A 340 7.51 -5.40 -20.43
CA GLY A 340 6.15 -5.92 -20.32
C GLY A 340 5.68 -6.15 -18.89
N VAL A 341 6.46 -5.75 -17.88
CA VAL A 341 6.14 -5.99 -16.47
C VAL A 341 5.92 -4.70 -15.69
N MET A 342 5.02 -4.77 -14.71
CA MET A 342 4.73 -3.66 -13.80
C MET A 342 5.81 -3.50 -12.73
N GLY A 343 6.34 -2.29 -12.58
CA GLY A 343 7.26 -1.89 -11.51
C GLY A 343 6.63 -0.86 -10.57
N LYS A 344 7.22 -0.72 -9.39
CA LYS A 344 6.95 0.36 -8.42
C LYS A 344 8.05 0.33 -7.35
N CYS A 345 8.07 1.31 -6.45
CA CYS A 345 8.85 1.21 -5.22
C CYS A 345 8.55 -0.11 -4.47
N THR A 346 9.59 -0.87 -4.13
CA THR A 346 9.49 -2.21 -3.51
C THR A 346 9.89 -2.22 -2.04
N TYR A 347 10.31 -1.10 -1.46
CA TYR A 347 11.03 -1.06 -0.16
C TYR A 347 12.34 -1.87 -0.14
N CYS A 348 12.97 -2.08 -1.31
CA CYS A 348 14.27 -2.74 -1.45
C CYS A 348 14.31 -4.10 -0.72
N PRO A 349 13.46 -5.08 -1.09
CA PRO A 349 13.30 -6.35 -0.36
C PRO A 349 14.63 -7.10 -0.16
N SER A 350 15.58 -7.06 -1.11
CA SER A 350 16.90 -7.67 -0.95
C SER A 350 17.67 -7.13 0.27
N ARG A 351 17.49 -5.84 0.63
CA ARG A 351 18.04 -5.26 1.85
C ARG A 351 17.35 -5.82 3.08
N GLN A 352 16.02 -5.95 3.05
CA GLN A 352 15.23 -6.47 4.17
C GLN A 352 15.49 -7.96 4.41
N ASP A 353 15.79 -8.68 3.33
CA ASP A 353 16.08 -10.10 3.35
C ASP A 353 17.55 -10.37 3.74
N GLY A 354 18.37 -9.32 3.89
CA GLY A 354 19.77 -9.43 4.32
C GLY A 354 20.75 -9.84 3.22
N HIS A 355 20.31 -9.93 1.96
CA HIS A 355 21.17 -10.29 0.82
C HIS A 355 22.31 -9.28 0.62
N GLN A 356 22.04 -8.01 0.97
CA GLN A 356 23.01 -6.92 0.91
C GLN A 356 23.74 -6.65 2.24
N GLY A 357 23.75 -7.62 3.15
CA GLY A 357 24.34 -7.52 4.49
C GLY A 357 23.33 -7.15 5.57
N GLU A 358 23.54 -7.70 6.77
CA GLU A 358 22.68 -7.47 7.95
C GLU A 358 22.60 -5.98 8.32
N GLU A 359 23.62 -5.18 8.00
CA GLU A 359 23.65 -3.74 8.28
C GLU A 359 22.66 -2.93 7.43
N LYS A 360 22.17 -3.50 6.33
CA LYS A 360 21.19 -2.86 5.43
C LYS A 360 19.75 -3.17 5.80
N GLN A 361 19.50 -4.18 6.62
CA GLN A 361 18.16 -4.52 7.09
C GLN A 361 17.53 -3.34 7.85
N GLY A 362 16.25 -3.05 7.58
CA GLY A 362 15.58 -1.88 8.15
C GLY A 362 16.00 -0.55 7.50
N THR A 363 16.66 -0.59 6.32
CA THR A 363 17.00 0.60 5.54
C THR A 363 16.48 0.51 4.10
N VAL A 364 16.31 1.65 3.45
CA VAL A 364 16.02 1.76 2.01
C VAL A 364 16.95 2.78 1.37
N ALA A 365 17.25 2.61 0.08
CA ALA A 365 18.20 3.49 -0.61
C ALA A 365 17.79 4.96 -0.62
N CYS A 366 16.50 5.26 -0.78
CA CYS A 366 15.99 6.62 -0.75
C CYS A 366 16.20 7.31 0.61
N MET A 367 16.15 6.54 1.70
CA MET A 367 16.47 7.02 3.05
C MET A 367 17.96 7.31 3.19
N GLU A 368 18.83 6.38 2.81
CA GLU A 368 20.28 6.58 2.89
C GLU A 368 20.77 7.76 2.03
N ALA A 369 20.20 7.93 0.83
CA ALA A 369 20.51 9.07 -0.03
C ALA A 369 20.04 10.39 0.60
N CYS A 370 18.84 10.42 1.19
CA CYS A 370 18.32 11.59 1.90
C CYS A 370 19.17 11.96 3.13
N ASP A 371 19.70 10.96 3.84
CA ASP A 371 20.65 11.16 4.94
C ASP A 371 21.99 11.70 4.46
N ALA A 372 22.53 11.15 3.36
CA ALA A 372 23.78 11.60 2.78
C ALA A 372 23.69 13.05 2.27
N ALA A 373 22.51 13.47 1.81
CA ALA A 373 22.20 14.85 1.46
C ALA A 373 22.08 15.79 2.67
N GLY A 374 22.01 15.25 3.89
CA GLY A 374 21.88 16.00 5.14
C GLY A 374 20.45 16.41 5.49
N MET A 375 19.45 15.98 4.72
CA MET A 375 18.04 16.30 4.98
C MET A 375 17.46 15.36 6.03
N SER A 376 17.71 14.05 5.91
CA SER A 376 17.12 13.02 6.78
C SER A 376 15.61 13.20 6.95
N ALA A 377 14.90 13.38 5.82
CA ALA A 377 13.45 13.52 5.80
C ALA A 377 12.72 12.17 5.78
N ILE A 378 13.37 11.10 5.32
CA ILE A 378 12.79 9.77 5.19
C ILE A 378 13.27 8.89 6.36
N HIS A 379 12.34 8.18 7.00
CA HIS A 379 12.62 7.24 8.09
C HIS A 379 11.89 5.94 7.80
N PHE A 380 12.62 4.87 7.55
CA PHE A 380 12.07 3.57 7.20
C PHE A 380 12.40 2.54 8.28
N GLY A 381 11.50 1.58 8.49
CA GLY A 381 11.69 0.48 9.43
C GLY A 381 10.37 -0.19 9.80
N ASP A 382 10.43 -1.09 10.78
CA ASP A 382 9.26 -1.75 11.33
C ASP A 382 8.42 -0.77 12.15
N ILE A 383 7.20 -0.49 11.70
CA ILE A 383 6.30 0.45 12.37
C ILE A 383 5.67 -0.14 13.64
N ASN A 384 5.78 -1.45 13.86
CA ASN A 384 5.33 -2.12 15.08
C ASN A 384 6.43 -2.18 16.15
N ASP A 385 7.71 -2.04 15.77
CA ASP A 385 8.83 -2.01 16.71
C ASP A 385 9.06 -0.58 17.26
N PRO A 386 8.80 -0.30 18.55
CA PRO A 386 9.03 1.03 19.13
C PRO A 386 10.49 1.48 19.10
N GLU A 387 11.43 0.54 18.97
CA GLU A 387 12.86 0.83 18.86
C GLU A 387 13.31 1.06 17.41
N SER A 388 12.41 0.93 16.42
CA SER A 388 12.75 1.20 15.03
C SER A 388 12.95 2.69 14.76
N ARG A 389 13.70 3.00 13.70
CA ARG A 389 13.97 4.37 13.26
C ARG A 389 12.72 5.24 13.08
N PRO A 390 11.66 4.84 12.35
CA PRO A 390 10.47 5.67 12.18
C PRO A 390 9.78 5.95 13.52
N ARG A 391 9.74 4.97 14.42
CA ARG A 391 9.06 5.07 15.72
C ARG A 391 9.81 5.96 16.69
N GLN A 392 11.14 5.80 16.79
CA GLN A 392 11.98 6.70 17.56
C GLN A 392 11.93 8.14 17.03
N TYR A 393 11.92 8.31 15.70
CA TYR A 393 11.84 9.63 15.09
C TYR A 393 10.51 10.33 15.39
N LEU A 394 9.39 9.62 15.25
CA LEU A 394 8.06 10.13 15.61
C LEU A 394 8.00 10.58 17.06
N ARG A 395 8.49 9.75 18.00
CA ARG A 395 8.50 10.08 19.43
C ARG A 395 9.34 11.34 19.69
N GLN A 396 10.53 11.41 19.10
CA GLN A 396 11.40 12.57 19.23
C GLN A 396 10.75 13.85 18.67
N ARG A 397 10.08 13.79 17.51
CA ARG A 397 9.41 14.96 16.92
C ARG A 397 8.21 15.38 17.76
N ALA A 398 7.42 14.44 18.26
CA ALA A 398 6.31 14.74 19.17
C ALA A 398 6.79 15.45 20.44
N GLU A 399 7.86 14.95 21.08
CA GLU A 399 8.47 15.58 22.24
C GLU A 399 8.98 17.01 21.93
N GLN A 400 9.66 17.20 20.80
CA GLN A 400 10.18 18.50 20.38
C GLN A 400 9.07 19.53 20.13
N GLU A 401 8.00 19.14 19.42
CA GLU A 401 6.87 20.02 19.15
C GLU A 401 6.11 20.38 20.43
N PHE A 402 5.98 19.42 21.34
CA PHE A 402 5.40 19.65 22.66
C PHE A 402 6.21 20.64 23.48
N GLU A 403 7.54 20.44 23.59
CA GLU A 403 8.43 21.37 24.29
C GLU A 403 8.36 22.79 23.68
N ARG A 404 8.44 22.90 22.35
CA ARG A 404 8.35 24.19 21.63
C ARG A 404 7.07 24.94 21.96
N ASP A 405 5.93 24.26 21.97
CA ASP A 405 4.63 24.89 22.25
C ASP A 405 4.53 25.35 23.72
N THR A 406 5.04 24.54 24.67
CA THR A 406 5.06 24.92 26.09
C THR A 406 5.93 26.17 26.36
N GLU A 407 7.01 26.36 25.62
CA GLU A 407 7.86 27.56 25.71
C GLU A 407 7.15 28.81 25.16
N LEU A 408 6.39 28.67 24.07
CA LEU A 408 5.68 29.79 23.42
C LEU A 408 4.50 30.30 24.26
N ASP A 409 3.87 29.42 25.05
CA ASP A 409 2.72 29.77 25.88
C ASP A 409 3.09 30.40 27.24
N ASN A 410 4.36 30.77 27.46
CA ASN A 410 4.88 31.23 28.76
C ASN A 410 4.57 30.27 29.94
N GLY A 411 4.36 28.98 29.66
CA GLY A 411 3.95 27.99 30.65
C GLY A 411 2.48 28.07 31.09
N GLU A 412 1.60 28.78 30.36
CA GLU A 412 0.15 28.63 30.53
C GLU A 412 -0.29 27.31 29.89
N GLN A 413 -0.28 26.24 30.68
CA GLN A 413 -0.74 24.92 30.25
C GLN A 413 -2.25 24.98 29.91
N TRP A 414 -2.61 25.03 28.63
CA TRP A 414 -3.99 24.83 28.18
C TRP A 414 -4.43 23.37 28.39
N GLY A 415 -4.87 23.06 29.60
CA GLY A 415 -5.56 21.83 29.97
C GLY A 415 -4.64 20.62 30.18
N ASP A 416 -4.95 19.82 31.20
CA ASP A 416 -4.24 18.59 31.60
C ASP A 416 -4.38 17.43 30.57
N THR A 417 -4.68 17.72 29.29
CA THR A 417 -5.10 16.72 28.29
C THR A 417 -4.46 16.88 26.92
N VAL A 418 -3.55 17.84 26.73
CA VAL A 418 -2.82 17.96 25.46
C VAL A 418 -1.58 17.09 25.54
N THR A 419 -1.52 16.10 24.67
CA THR A 419 -0.42 15.16 24.64
C THR A 419 0.57 15.51 23.51
N PRO A 420 1.82 15.04 23.56
CA PRO A 420 2.80 15.34 22.52
C PRO A 420 2.35 14.92 21.11
N TRP A 421 1.65 13.79 20.99
CA TRP A 421 1.12 13.32 19.72
C TRP A 421 0.04 14.23 19.13
N ALA A 422 -0.81 14.82 19.98
CA ALA A 422 -1.88 15.73 19.54
C ALA A 422 -1.35 17.04 18.92
N LYS A 423 -0.06 17.33 19.10
CA LYS A 423 0.61 18.53 18.56
C LYS A 423 1.43 18.23 17.31
N LEU A 424 1.69 16.97 17.01
CA LEU A 424 2.43 16.57 15.84
C LEU A 424 1.49 16.61 14.62
N SER A 425 1.79 17.46 13.64
CA SER A 425 1.07 17.47 12.36
C SER A 425 1.47 16.24 11.57
N ALA A 426 0.64 15.21 11.60
CA ALA A 426 0.87 13.94 10.93
C ALA A 426 -0.37 13.51 10.16
N PHE A 427 -0.18 12.98 8.95
CA PHE A 427 -1.28 12.51 8.10
C PHE A 427 -0.86 11.32 7.25
N LYS A 428 -1.85 10.62 6.70
CA LYS A 428 -1.71 9.54 5.74
C LYS A 428 -2.42 9.94 4.45
N LEU A 429 -1.73 9.83 3.32
CA LEU A 429 -2.27 10.31 2.05
C LEU A 429 -3.49 9.47 1.64
N LEU A 430 -4.62 10.15 1.39
CA LEU A 430 -5.90 9.54 1.00
C LEU A 430 -6.37 8.44 1.97
N GLU A 431 -6.23 8.68 3.28
CA GLU A 431 -6.60 7.71 4.32
C GLU A 431 -8.10 7.35 4.29
N ASP A 432 -8.93 8.31 3.88
CA ASP A 432 -10.38 8.21 3.69
C ASP A 432 -10.81 7.15 2.67
N LEU A 433 -9.94 6.78 1.72
CA LEU A 433 -10.22 5.70 0.76
C LEU A 433 -10.17 4.29 1.38
N GLY A 434 -9.64 4.14 2.60
CA GLY A 434 -9.59 2.83 3.27
C GLY A 434 -8.48 1.88 2.77
N THR A 435 -7.50 2.40 2.02
CA THR A 435 -6.32 1.62 1.59
C THR A 435 -5.40 1.22 2.75
N GLN A 436 -5.48 1.92 3.89
CA GLN A 436 -4.59 1.75 5.04
C GLN A 436 -3.11 1.84 4.63
N PRO A 437 -2.63 3.04 4.23
CA PRO A 437 -1.26 3.21 3.76
C PRO A 437 -0.25 3.07 4.90
N ASN A 438 0.93 2.52 4.57
CA ASN A 438 2.05 2.31 5.48
C ASN A 438 3.13 3.38 5.34
N VAL A 439 2.76 4.55 4.80
CA VAL A 439 3.57 5.76 4.80
C VAL A 439 2.83 6.85 5.57
N THR A 440 3.48 7.39 6.58
CA THR A 440 2.98 8.51 7.39
C THR A 440 3.81 9.76 7.09
N TYR A 441 3.15 10.88 6.85
CA TYR A 441 3.78 12.15 6.57
C TYR A 441 3.75 13.03 7.81
N LEU A 442 4.80 13.85 8.01
CA LEU A 442 4.82 14.93 8.99
C LEU A 442 4.90 16.28 8.29
N GLY A 443 4.19 17.28 8.80
CA GLY A 443 4.17 18.63 8.25
C GLY A 443 2.83 18.99 7.61
N ASN A 444 2.90 19.80 6.56
CA ASN A 444 1.72 20.32 5.86
C ASN A 444 1.15 19.25 4.94
N GLU A 445 -0.08 18.83 5.24
CA GLU A 445 -0.91 18.14 4.27
C GLU A 445 -1.34 19.14 3.21
N PRO A 446 -1.17 18.83 1.91
CA PRO A 446 -1.65 19.71 0.86
C PRO A 446 -3.17 19.92 0.97
N GLY A 447 -3.61 21.16 0.91
CA GLY A 447 -5.03 21.49 0.84
C GLY A 447 -5.67 21.23 -0.53
N PRO A 448 -7.01 21.38 -0.63
CA PRO A 448 -7.73 21.19 -1.90
C PRO A 448 -7.36 22.23 -2.97
N GLU A 449 -6.90 23.42 -2.55
CA GLU A 449 -6.46 24.50 -3.45
C GLU A 449 -4.93 24.47 -3.69
N ALA A 450 -4.25 23.39 -3.32
CA ALA A 450 -2.81 23.28 -3.53
C ALA A 450 -2.50 23.11 -5.03
N GLU A 451 -1.60 23.94 -5.55
CA GLU A 451 -1.19 23.92 -6.95
C GLU A 451 0.26 23.43 -7.08
N GLN A 452 0.51 22.53 -8.03
CA GLN A 452 1.88 22.12 -8.34
C GLN A 452 2.66 23.26 -8.96
N VAL A 453 3.88 23.46 -8.49
CA VAL A 453 4.84 24.42 -9.08
C VAL A 453 6.15 23.72 -9.44
N ASP A 454 6.98 24.41 -10.21
CA ASP A 454 8.33 23.93 -10.49
C ASP A 454 9.19 23.97 -9.22
N GLY A 455 9.78 22.83 -8.88
CA GLY A 455 10.68 22.70 -7.74
C GLY A 455 12.06 23.36 -7.95
N PRO A 456 12.87 23.46 -6.88
CA PRO A 456 14.19 24.07 -6.91
C PRO A 456 15.19 23.29 -7.77
N VAL A 457 14.95 21.98 -7.90
CA VAL A 457 15.67 21.07 -8.80
C VAL A 457 14.66 20.38 -9.69
N THR A 458 14.92 20.40 -10.99
CA THR A 458 14.13 19.69 -11.99
C THR A 458 14.70 18.29 -12.23
N TYR A 459 13.86 17.34 -12.59
CA TYR A 459 14.28 16.00 -12.99
C TYR A 459 15.30 16.03 -14.14
N GLU A 460 15.13 16.92 -15.13
CA GLU A 460 16.09 17.09 -16.23
C GLU A 460 17.49 17.46 -15.73
N GLN A 461 17.59 18.29 -14.69
CA GLN A 461 18.87 18.70 -14.10
C GLN A 461 19.63 17.56 -13.42
N ILE A 462 18.92 16.55 -12.91
CA ILE A 462 19.52 15.33 -12.35
C ILE A 462 19.67 14.23 -13.41
N GLY A 463 19.38 14.52 -14.68
CA GLY A 463 19.48 13.57 -15.80
C GLY A 463 18.39 12.51 -15.80
N VAL A 464 17.23 12.83 -15.23
CA VAL A 464 16.07 11.94 -15.12
C VAL A 464 14.92 12.52 -15.95
N GLU A 465 14.21 11.67 -16.69
CA GLU A 465 13.00 12.08 -17.39
C GLU A 465 11.81 12.13 -16.41
N ASP A 466 11.05 13.22 -16.45
CA ASP A 466 9.81 13.36 -15.69
C ASP A 466 8.62 13.08 -16.61
N ASN A 467 8.20 11.82 -16.61
CA ASN A 467 7.04 11.38 -17.39
C ASN A 467 5.71 11.68 -16.68
N ARG A 468 5.69 12.34 -15.51
CA ARG A 468 4.46 12.61 -14.74
C ARG A 468 4.13 14.08 -14.51
N LYS A 469 4.96 15.01 -15.01
CA LYS A 469 4.75 16.46 -14.82
C LYS A 469 3.41 17.00 -15.34
N GLU A 470 2.68 16.22 -16.15
CA GLU A 470 1.38 16.63 -16.69
C GLU A 470 0.17 16.18 -15.84
N HIS A 471 0.33 15.42 -14.75
CA HIS A 471 -0.78 14.71 -14.09
C HIS A 471 -1.03 15.05 -12.61
N LEU A 472 -0.72 16.27 -12.17
CA LEU A 472 -1.28 16.77 -10.91
C LEU A 472 -2.47 17.67 -11.22
N ASP A 473 -3.61 17.05 -11.48
CA ASP A 473 -4.88 17.76 -11.43
C ASP A 473 -5.30 17.93 -9.96
N GLN A 474 -6.20 18.90 -9.76
CA GLN A 474 -6.88 19.36 -8.53
C GLN A 474 -7.34 18.30 -7.51
N PHE A 475 -7.17 17.00 -7.80
CA PHE A 475 -7.59 15.88 -6.97
C PHE A 475 -6.43 15.08 -6.34
N THR A 476 -5.17 15.40 -6.66
CA THR A 476 -3.99 14.81 -5.97
C THR A 476 -4.06 14.94 -4.44
N PHE A 477 -4.84 15.91 -3.98
CA PHE A 477 -5.11 16.26 -2.61
C PHE A 477 -6.63 16.04 -2.43
N GLY A 478 -7.04 15.34 -1.37
CA GLY A 478 -8.38 14.76 -1.23
C GLY A 478 -9.53 15.71 -1.60
N ALA A 479 -10.64 15.12 -2.05
CA ALA A 479 -11.82 15.85 -2.52
C ALA A 479 -12.25 16.92 -1.50
N GLY A 480 -12.11 18.19 -1.88
CA GLY A 480 -12.78 19.28 -1.19
C GLY A 480 -14.28 19.15 -1.46
N ASP A 481 -15.08 19.00 -0.41
CA ASP A 481 -16.54 19.12 -0.51
C ASP A 481 -16.90 20.54 -0.99
N ASP A 482 -17.32 20.68 -2.25
CA ASP A 482 -17.97 21.88 -2.80
C ASP A 482 -19.51 21.80 -2.72
#